data_AF-A0A4Q0P8Y5-F1
#
_entry.id   AF-A0A4Q0P8Y5-F1
#
_cell.length_a   1.000
_cell.length_b   1.000
_cell.length_c   1.000
_cell.angle_alpha   90.00
_cell.angle_beta   90.00
_cell.angle_gamma   90.00
#
_symmetry.space_group_name_H-M   'P 1'
#
loop_
_entity.id
_entity.type
_entity.pdbx_description
1 polymer ?
#
loop_
_entity_poly.entity_id
_entity_poly.type
_entity_poly.pdbx_seq_one_letter_code
_entity_poly.pdbx_strand_id
1 'polypeptide(L)'
;MYITITPQKMGGNYSKSSADFVGYLEKENQGLEQQDMEHFFNQNGDEISAEEVVREIDGNTAKLEKHEPRFYSITVSPSKYELKRLQNHSKDLQKYTREIMKDYVASFNREINGRPVNIDDIKYYAKIEHQRTFKGTDKQVQENQPFATKILQL
;
A
#
# COMPACT_ATOMS: atom_id res chain seq x y z
N MET A 1 10.05 11.28 -6.37
CA MET A 1 9.06 10.46 -5.63
C MET A 1 7.62 10.79 -6.01
N TYR A 2 6.72 9.80 -5.94
CA TYR A 2 5.26 9.96 -6.02
C TYR A 2 4.62 9.31 -4.79
N ILE A 3 3.70 10.01 -4.13
CA ILE A 3 2.94 9.50 -2.97
C ILE A 3 1.47 9.82 -3.15
N THR A 4 0.59 8.85 -2.87
CA THR A 4 -0.86 9.06 -2.82
C THR A 4 -1.47 8.45 -1.58
N ILE A 5 -2.54 9.08 -1.09
CA ILE A 5 -3.38 8.56 -0.02
C ILE A 5 -4.81 8.56 -0.56
N THR A 6 -5.44 7.38 -0.60
CA THR A 6 -6.76 7.21 -1.22
C THR A 6 -7.69 6.45 -0.29
N PRO A 7 -8.88 6.97 0.02
CA PRO A 7 -9.88 6.20 0.75
C PRO A 7 -10.40 5.06 -0.13
N GLN A 8 -10.42 3.84 0.42
CA GLN A 8 -10.74 2.65 -0.37
C GLN A 8 -12.25 2.43 -0.48
N LYS A 9 -12.77 2.50 -1.72
CA LYS A 9 -14.20 2.39 -2.05
C LYS A 9 -14.44 1.43 -3.22
N MET A 10 -15.60 0.79 -3.21
CA MET A 10 -16.10 -0.01 -4.34
C MET A 10 -17.37 0.65 -4.88
N GLY A 11 -17.25 1.33 -6.02
CA GLY A 11 -18.34 2.13 -6.58
C GLY A 11 -18.70 3.32 -5.70
N GLY A 12 -20.00 3.46 -5.37
CA GLY A 12 -20.52 4.55 -4.53
C GLY A 12 -20.41 4.33 -3.02
N ASN A 13 -20.00 3.14 -2.56
CA ASN A 13 -19.91 2.78 -1.15
C ASN A 13 -18.48 2.40 -0.75
N TYR A 14 -18.14 2.53 0.53
CA TYR A 14 -16.88 2.02 1.06
C TYR A 14 -16.93 0.49 1.20
N SER A 15 -15.85 -0.19 0.81
CA SER A 15 -15.78 -1.64 0.97
C SER A 15 -15.93 -1.99 2.45
N LYS A 16 -16.70 -3.03 2.76
CA LYS A 16 -16.86 -3.53 4.14
C LYS A 16 -15.63 -4.28 4.64
N SER A 17 -14.81 -4.75 3.72
CA SER A 17 -13.64 -5.59 4.00
C SER A 17 -12.43 -5.12 3.21
N SER A 18 -11.27 -5.30 3.80
CA SER A 18 -9.97 -5.12 3.15
C SER A 18 -9.57 -6.31 2.27
N ALA A 19 -10.30 -7.44 2.29
CA ALA A 19 -9.97 -8.68 1.59
C ALA A 19 -9.66 -8.50 0.10
N ASP A 20 -10.50 -7.78 -0.66
CA ASP A 20 -10.28 -7.57 -2.09
C ASP A 20 -8.99 -6.79 -2.37
N PHE A 21 -8.70 -5.79 -1.53
CA PHE A 21 -7.50 -4.96 -1.68
C PHE A 21 -6.24 -5.72 -1.26
N VAL A 22 -6.30 -6.46 -0.14
CA VAL A 22 -5.20 -7.33 0.30
C VAL A 22 -4.93 -8.41 -0.74
N GLY A 23 -5.96 -9.05 -1.30
CA GLY A 23 -5.83 -10.02 -2.37
C GLY A 23 -5.21 -9.44 -3.65
N TYR A 24 -5.48 -8.17 -3.96
CA TYR A 24 -4.79 -7.48 -5.05
C TYR A 24 -3.29 -7.29 -4.77
N LEU A 25 -2.89 -6.97 -3.53
CA LEU A 25 -1.48 -6.86 -3.12
C LEU A 25 -0.76 -8.23 -3.09
N GLU A 26 -1.50 -9.33 -3.00
CA GLU A 26 -0.97 -10.70 -3.10
C GLU A 26 -0.63 -11.14 -4.54
N LYS A 27 -0.94 -10.34 -5.57
CA LYS A 27 -0.73 -10.72 -6.98
C LYS A 27 0.70 -11.17 -7.30
N GLU A 28 1.73 -10.57 -6.68
CA GLU A 28 3.13 -10.92 -6.93
C GLU A 28 3.56 -12.22 -6.24
N ASN A 29 2.81 -12.69 -5.23
CA ASN A 29 3.06 -13.98 -4.57
C ASN A 29 2.44 -15.16 -5.32
N GLN A 30 1.62 -14.93 -6.35
CA GLN A 30 0.95 -15.99 -7.08
C GLN A 30 1.95 -16.89 -7.81
N GLY A 31 1.99 -18.17 -7.44
CA GLY A 31 2.88 -19.16 -8.04
C GLY A 31 4.29 -19.19 -7.47
N LEU A 32 4.59 -18.40 -6.43
CA LEU A 32 5.84 -18.48 -5.68
C LEU A 32 5.77 -19.60 -4.64
N GLU A 33 6.94 -20.16 -4.29
CA GLU A 33 7.06 -21.02 -3.12
C GLU A 33 6.97 -20.19 -1.84
N GLN A 34 6.57 -20.81 -0.73
CA GLN A 34 6.36 -20.11 0.55
C GLN A 34 7.59 -19.32 1.01
N GLN A 35 8.80 -19.80 0.70
CA GLN A 35 10.07 -19.15 1.05
C GLN A 35 10.39 -17.90 0.22
N ASP A 36 9.78 -17.76 -0.96
CA ASP A 36 10.00 -16.67 -1.90
C ASP A 36 8.88 -15.62 -1.84
N MET A 37 7.83 -15.88 -1.07
CA MET A 37 6.71 -14.95 -0.91
C MET A 37 7.14 -13.69 -0.15
N GLU A 38 6.74 -12.53 -0.66
CA GLU A 38 6.86 -11.27 0.07
C GLU A 38 5.73 -11.19 1.09
N HIS A 39 6.07 -11.01 2.36
CA HIS A 39 5.09 -10.88 3.44
C HIS A 39 4.67 -9.42 3.66
N PHE A 40 3.55 -9.23 4.36
CA PHE A 40 3.21 -7.91 4.88
C PHE A 40 4.08 -7.60 6.10
N PHE A 41 4.31 -6.31 6.33
CA PHE A 41 5.01 -5.81 7.51
C PHE A 41 4.29 -4.60 8.10
N ASN A 42 4.59 -4.28 9.36
CA ASN A 42 4.15 -3.07 10.03
C ASN A 42 5.29 -2.48 10.88
N GLN A 43 4.98 -1.69 11.90
CA GLN A 43 6.00 -1.09 12.78
C GLN A 43 6.74 -2.12 13.64
N ASN A 44 6.13 -3.28 13.90
CA ASN A 44 6.60 -4.29 14.87
C ASN A 44 6.98 -5.64 14.25
N GLY A 45 6.34 -6.03 13.14
CA GLY A 45 6.51 -7.33 12.50
C GLY A 45 6.87 -7.23 11.01
N ASP A 46 7.59 -8.26 10.52
CA ASP A 46 8.10 -8.37 9.16
C ASP A 46 7.42 -9.48 8.33
N GLU A 47 6.78 -10.46 8.99
CA GLU A 47 6.25 -11.68 8.38
C GLU A 47 4.76 -11.87 8.70
N ILE A 48 3.92 -10.95 8.21
CA ILE A 48 2.48 -10.92 8.50
C ILE A 48 1.72 -11.50 7.30
N SER A 49 0.80 -12.43 7.57
CA SER A 49 0.02 -13.09 6.51
C SER A 49 -1.12 -12.20 6.01
N ALA A 50 -1.56 -12.43 4.77
CA ALA A 50 -2.70 -11.73 4.19
C ALA A 50 -3.98 -11.90 5.04
N GLU A 51 -4.21 -13.10 5.57
CA GLU A 51 -5.36 -13.42 6.42
C GLU A 51 -5.33 -12.62 7.72
N GLU A 52 -4.16 -12.47 8.32
CA GLU A 52 -3.98 -11.66 9.52
C GLU A 52 -4.24 -10.18 9.24
N VAL A 53 -3.71 -9.65 8.13
CA VAL A 53 -3.98 -8.25 7.71
C VAL A 53 -5.48 -8.00 7.58
N VAL A 54 -6.20 -8.88 6.87
CA VAL A 54 -7.66 -8.74 6.68
C VAL A 54 -8.39 -8.77 8.00
N ARG A 55 -8.10 -9.77 8.85
CA ARG A 55 -8.74 -9.91 10.17
C ARG A 55 -8.53 -8.68 11.03
N GLU A 56 -7.31 -8.17 11.09
CA GLU A 56 -6.92 -7.08 11.97
C GLU A 56 -7.44 -5.72 11.50
N ILE A 57 -7.49 -5.46 10.19
CA ILE A 57 -8.06 -4.24 9.62
C ILE A 57 -9.60 -4.25 9.71
N ASP A 58 -10.24 -5.35 9.33
CA ASP A 58 -11.70 -5.46 9.36
C ASP A 58 -12.21 -5.38 10.81
N GLY A 59 -11.50 -6.01 11.76
CA GLY A 59 -11.80 -5.91 13.19
C GLY A 59 -11.68 -4.48 13.74
N ASN A 60 -10.72 -3.69 13.25
CA ASN A 60 -10.54 -2.29 13.65
C ASN A 60 -11.67 -1.36 13.15
N THR A 61 -12.40 -1.77 12.11
CA THR A 61 -13.41 -0.95 11.43
C THR A 61 -14.84 -1.40 11.67
N ALA A 62 -15.04 -2.42 12.52
CA ALA A 62 -16.33 -3.06 12.76
C ALA A 62 -17.43 -2.08 13.24
N LYS A 63 -17.06 -0.97 13.87
CA LYS A 63 -17.98 0.05 14.41
C LYS A 63 -18.22 1.24 13.46
N LEU A 64 -17.56 1.31 12.31
CA LEU A 64 -17.69 2.43 11.37
C LEU A 64 -18.96 2.31 10.51
N GLU A 65 -19.55 3.45 10.17
CA GLU A 65 -20.74 3.52 9.34
C GLU A 65 -20.43 3.20 7.87
N LYS A 66 -21.47 3.00 7.04
CA LYS A 66 -21.31 2.64 5.61
C LYS A 66 -20.77 3.78 4.74
N HIS A 67 -20.93 5.02 5.20
CA HIS A 67 -20.57 6.23 4.47
C HIS A 67 -19.22 6.82 4.93
N GLU A 68 -18.51 6.12 5.81
CA GLU A 68 -17.18 6.48 6.26
C GLU A 68 -16.14 5.55 5.61
N PRO A 69 -14.97 6.07 5.21
CA PRO A 69 -13.88 5.23 4.74
C PRO A 69 -13.40 4.32 5.86
N ARG A 70 -13.46 3.01 5.63
CA ARG A 70 -12.99 2.01 6.61
C ARG A 70 -11.47 1.98 6.70
N PHE A 71 -10.80 2.08 5.56
CA PHE A 71 -9.35 2.12 5.50
C PHE A 71 -8.88 2.98 4.33
N TYR A 72 -7.62 3.41 4.42
CA TYR A 72 -6.94 4.20 3.41
C TYR A 72 -5.80 3.38 2.84
N SER A 73 -5.56 3.51 1.54
CA SER A 73 -4.34 3.01 0.92
C SER A 73 -3.33 4.14 0.79
N ILE A 74 -2.07 3.86 1.09
CA ILE A 74 -0.96 4.74 0.77
C ILE A 74 -0.10 4.05 -0.27
N THR A 75 0.22 4.75 -1.35
CA THR A 75 1.18 4.27 -2.36
C THR A 75 2.40 5.15 -2.30
N VAL A 76 3.56 4.56 -2.06
CA VAL A 76 4.86 5.23 -2.07
C VAL A 76 5.64 4.70 -3.25
N SER A 77 5.95 5.58 -4.20
CA SER A 77 6.59 5.23 -5.46
C SER A 77 7.88 6.03 -5.61
N PRO A 78 9.02 5.53 -5.10
CA PRO A 78 10.32 6.13 -5.34
C PRO A 78 10.61 6.20 -6.84
N SER A 79 11.28 7.27 -7.26
CA SER A 79 11.77 7.45 -8.62
C SER A 79 12.92 6.49 -8.93
N LYS A 80 13.21 6.28 -10.22
CA LYS A 80 14.37 5.50 -10.65
C LYS A 80 15.69 6.01 -10.04
N TYR A 81 15.79 7.31 -9.79
CA TYR A 81 16.97 7.91 -9.16
C TYR A 81 17.08 7.56 -7.68
N GLU A 82 15.96 7.62 -6.94
CA GLU A 82 15.90 7.26 -5.52
C GLU A 82 16.18 5.75 -5.33
N LEU A 83 15.60 4.90 -6.18
CA LEU A 83 15.84 3.44 -6.13
C LEU A 83 17.32 3.08 -6.35
N LYS A 84 18.02 3.77 -7.26
CA LYS A 84 19.46 3.55 -7.50
C LYS A 84 20.35 3.82 -6.28
N ARG A 85 19.84 4.51 -5.26
CA ARG A 85 20.59 4.78 -4.03
C ARG A 85 20.39 3.70 -2.95
N LEU A 86 19.47 2.76 -3.18
CA LEU A 86 19.24 1.65 -2.26
C LEU A 86 20.28 0.57 -2.51
N GLN A 87 20.78 -0.04 -1.43
CA GLN A 87 21.71 -1.16 -1.50
C GLN A 87 20.96 -2.49 -1.39
N ASN A 88 20.02 -2.56 -0.45
CA ASN A 88 19.12 -3.69 -0.27
C ASN A 88 17.69 -3.19 -0.43
N HIS A 89 17.14 -3.35 -1.64
CA HIS A 89 15.85 -2.76 -2.01
C HIS A 89 14.75 -3.11 -0.99
N SER A 90 14.57 -4.38 -0.64
CA SER A 90 13.54 -4.78 0.31
C SER A 90 13.76 -4.16 1.69
N LYS A 91 14.94 -4.34 2.30
CA LYS A 91 15.21 -3.82 3.65
C LYS A 91 15.17 -2.29 3.72
N ASP A 92 15.74 -1.62 2.73
CA ASP A 92 15.83 -0.17 2.70
C ASP A 92 14.44 0.46 2.47
N LEU A 93 13.60 -0.12 1.58
CA LEU A 93 12.23 0.33 1.38
C LEU A 93 11.33 0.06 2.57
N GLN A 94 11.51 -1.08 3.25
CA GLN A 94 10.79 -1.40 4.47
C GLN A 94 11.10 -0.38 5.58
N LYS A 95 12.39 -0.10 5.79
CA LYS A 95 12.86 0.93 6.73
C LYS A 95 12.32 2.31 6.36
N TYR A 96 12.40 2.68 5.09
CA TYR A 96 11.89 3.96 4.61
C TYR A 96 10.38 4.10 4.83
N THR A 97 9.62 3.05 4.57
CA THR A 97 8.17 3.01 4.84
C THR A 97 7.87 3.22 6.32
N ARG A 98 8.64 2.64 7.23
CA ARG A 98 8.48 2.85 8.68
C ARG A 98 8.72 4.30 9.08
N GLU A 99 9.73 4.97 8.52
CA GLU A 99 9.96 6.39 8.77
C GLU A 99 8.84 7.25 8.18
N ILE A 100 8.35 6.95 6.97
CA ILE A 100 7.18 7.64 6.40
C ILE A 100 5.97 7.52 7.34
N MET A 101 5.72 6.36 7.93
CA MET A 101 4.55 6.19 8.80
C MET A 101 4.69 6.97 10.11
N LYS A 102 5.91 7.20 10.61
CA LYS A 102 6.13 8.13 11.74
C LYS A 102 5.78 9.57 11.35
N ASP A 103 6.23 10.02 10.19
CA ASP A 103 5.93 11.37 9.68
C ASP A 103 4.43 11.54 9.37
N TYR A 104 3.80 10.50 8.82
CA TYR A 104 2.37 10.45 8.58
C TYR A 104 1.59 10.64 9.89
N VAL A 105 2.01 9.94 10.94
CA VAL A 105 1.34 10.05 12.23
C VAL A 105 1.58 11.40 12.91
N ALA A 106 2.80 11.93 12.84
CA ALA A 106 3.11 13.26 13.35
C ALA A 106 2.31 14.37 12.65
N SER A 107 1.77 14.10 11.46
CA SER A 107 0.93 15.02 10.69
C SER A 107 -0.54 15.04 11.12
N PHE A 108 -0.98 14.17 12.04
CA PHE A 108 -2.35 14.25 12.58
C PHE A 108 -2.48 15.47 13.50
N ASN A 109 -3.34 16.41 13.12
CA ASN A 109 -3.76 17.53 13.97
C ASN A 109 -4.83 17.08 14.98
N ARG A 110 -4.52 16.07 15.79
CA ARG A 110 -5.41 15.47 16.80
C ARG A 110 -4.60 15.03 18.01
N GLU A 111 -5.25 15.02 19.16
CA GLU A 111 -4.74 14.40 20.37
C GLU A 111 -5.58 13.19 20.79
N ILE A 112 -4.93 12.23 21.45
CA ILE A 112 -5.56 11.10 22.11
C ILE A 112 -5.14 11.17 23.57
N ASN A 113 -6.09 11.31 24.49
CA ASN A 113 -5.83 11.44 25.93
C ASN A 113 -4.84 12.56 26.29
N GLY A 114 -4.91 13.71 25.61
CA GLY A 114 -4.07 14.88 25.89
C GLY A 114 -2.62 14.77 25.44
N ARG A 115 -2.30 13.79 24.57
CA ARG A 115 -1.00 13.68 23.89
C ARG A 115 -1.18 13.63 22.37
N PRO A 116 -0.16 14.04 21.60
CA PRO A 116 -0.13 13.81 20.15
C PRO A 116 -0.28 12.33 19.80
N VAL A 117 -0.87 12.06 18.64
CA VAL A 117 -0.93 10.72 18.05
C VAL A 117 0.49 10.21 17.81
N ASN A 118 0.73 8.93 18.08
CA ASN A 118 2.00 8.25 17.81
C ASN A 118 1.79 6.96 17.01
N ILE A 119 2.88 6.33 16.57
CA ILE A 119 2.82 5.17 15.66
C ILE A 119 2.00 4.00 16.21
N ASP A 120 1.89 3.86 17.53
CA ASP A 120 1.14 2.79 18.19
C ASP A 120 -0.37 3.07 18.24
N ASP A 121 -0.80 4.31 17.97
CA ASP A 121 -2.21 4.68 17.89
C ASP A 121 -2.85 4.37 16.53
N ILE A 122 -2.05 3.95 15.53
CA ILE A 122 -2.55 3.57 14.22
C ILE A 122 -2.27 2.10 13.92
N LYS A 123 -3.15 1.50 13.11
CA LYS A 123 -2.96 0.18 12.55
C LYS A 123 -2.71 0.30 11.06
N TYR A 124 -1.53 -0.11 10.61
CA TYR A 124 -1.18 -0.17 9.20
C TYR A 124 -0.47 -1.48 8.88
N TYR A 125 -0.57 -1.88 7.63
CA TYR A 125 0.22 -2.96 7.05
C TYR A 125 0.71 -2.48 5.69
N ALA A 126 1.93 -2.86 5.34
CA ALA A 126 2.57 -2.49 4.10
C ALA A 126 3.16 -3.74 3.45
N LYS A 127 3.31 -3.68 2.12
CA LYS A 127 3.94 -4.71 1.32
C LYS A 127 4.77 -4.05 0.23
N ILE A 128 5.91 -4.65 -0.10
CA ILE A 128 6.78 -4.17 -1.17
C ILE A 128 6.31 -4.81 -2.48
N GLU A 129 6.02 -3.99 -3.49
CA GLU A 129 5.79 -4.46 -4.85
C GLU A 129 7.06 -4.21 -5.67
N HIS A 130 7.56 -5.25 -6.33
CA HIS A 130 8.79 -5.19 -7.14
C HIS A 130 8.50 -4.81 -8.59
N GLN A 131 7.27 -5.02 -9.07
CA GLN A 131 6.87 -4.72 -10.43
C GLN A 131 5.80 -3.62 -10.48
N ARG A 132 6.04 -2.62 -11.32
CA ARG A 132 4.98 -1.64 -11.66
C ARG A 132 4.08 -2.27 -12.72
N THR A 133 2.97 -2.85 -12.29
CA THR A 133 1.88 -3.19 -13.21
C THR A 133 1.08 -1.94 -13.52
N PHE A 134 1.05 -1.52 -14.78
CA PHE A 134 0.17 -0.44 -15.22
C PHE A 134 -1.15 -1.00 -15.72
N LYS A 135 -2.26 -0.39 -15.32
CA LYS A 135 -3.58 -0.63 -15.92
C LYS A 135 -3.64 0.08 -17.27
N GLY A 136 -4.41 -0.47 -18.22
CA GLY A 136 -4.57 0.14 -19.56
C GLY A 136 -5.07 1.60 -19.55
N THR A 137 -5.72 2.01 -18.46
CA THR A 137 -6.21 3.38 -18.24
C THR A 137 -5.20 4.31 -17.58
N ASP A 138 -4.05 3.79 -17.12
CA ASP A 138 -3.05 4.63 -16.47
C ASP A 138 -2.47 5.61 -17.48
N LYS A 139 -2.27 6.85 -17.04
CA LYS A 139 -1.78 7.93 -17.90
C LYS A 139 -0.49 7.55 -18.64
N GLN A 140 0.43 6.84 -17.98
CA GLN A 140 1.65 6.35 -18.63
C GLN A 140 1.38 5.35 -19.77
N VAL A 141 0.33 4.53 -19.66
CA VAL A 141 -0.06 3.59 -20.72
C VAL A 141 -0.77 4.31 -21.85
N GLN A 142 -1.69 5.23 -21.51
CA GLN A 142 -2.40 6.06 -22.49
C GLN A 142 -1.43 6.92 -23.32
N GLU A 143 -0.42 7.53 -22.67
CA GLU A 143 0.60 8.34 -23.33
C GLU A 143 1.58 7.50 -24.16
N ASN A 144 1.83 6.23 -23.80
CA ASN A 144 2.66 5.32 -24.59
C ASN A 144 1.90 4.65 -25.75
N GLN A 145 0.57 4.63 -25.70
CA GLN A 145 -0.27 3.97 -26.71
C GLN A 145 0.04 4.40 -28.16
N PRO A 146 0.29 5.69 -28.48
CA PRO A 146 0.64 6.11 -29.83
C PRO A 146 1.97 5.51 -30.35
N PHE A 147 2.93 5.24 -29.47
CA PHE A 147 4.20 4.61 -29.82
C PHE A 147 4.05 3.10 -30.02
N ALA A 148 3.29 2.44 -29.13
CA ALA A 148 2.98 1.02 -29.25
C ALA A 148 2.27 0.70 -30.58
N THR A 149 1.30 1.53 -31.00
CA THR A 149 0.60 1.38 -32.29
C THR A 149 1.55 1.46 -33.49
N LYS A 150 2.56 2.34 -33.45
CA LYS A 150 3.55 2.47 -34.54
C LYS A 150 4.47 1.26 -34.65
N ILE A 151 4.86 0.66 -33.51
CA ILE A 151 5.70 -0.55 -33.49
C ILE A 151 4.95 -1.74 -34.09
N LEU A 152 3.63 -1.84 -33.84
CA LEU A 152 2.79 -2.94 -34.34
C LEU A 152 2.56 -2.91 -35.87
N GLN A 153 2.86 -1.78 -36.52
CA GLN A 153 2.71 -1.58 -37.97
C GLN A 153 4.00 -1.87 -38.76
N LEU A 154 5.09 -2.23 -38.07
CA LEU A 154 6.36 -2.67 -38.62
C LEU A 154 6.43 -4.21 -38.66
#